data_AF-A0ABD2M274-F1
#
_entry.id   AF-A0ABD2M274-F1
#
_cell.length_a   1.000
_cell.length_b   1.000
_cell.length_c   1.000
_cell.angle_alpha   90.00
_cell.angle_beta   90.00
_cell.angle_gamma   90.00
#
_symmetry.space_group_name_H-M   'P 1'
#
loop_
_entity.id
_entity.type
_entity.pdbx_description
1 polymer ?
#
loop_
_entity_poly.entity_id
_entity_poly.type
_entity_poly.pdbx_seq_one_letter_code
_entity_poly.pdbx_strand_id
1 'polypeptide(L)'
;MVYGLGNQMLKSLFFLTNFALFLFGCLLFAFSLWANLDQNFSRNLHDFAQQTKLDGKFIDEIAEYQAALWVLVAIGALLLVVGFLGCCGAACESAVLLTLFGAIILILSLIELYILFMMFTNRTELLDSVYKAFLDSAKTADGRRNLKPIQTALNCCGATLSTQQTYKSEGLCPDQLAKANACYAVVAAKVGSNDVLVCAILVLFVQLVAMLFSSTLSNAFRSHFVYSPIGQR
;
A
#
# COMPACT_ATOMS: atom_id res chain seq x y z
N MET A 1 -5.79 -33.78 10.58
CA MET A 1 -4.34 -33.55 10.40
C MET A 1 -4.01 -33.79 8.93
N VAL A 2 -3.49 -32.77 8.25
CA VAL A 2 -3.24 -32.77 6.81
C VAL A 2 -2.14 -33.79 6.45
N TYR A 3 -2.49 -34.91 5.83
CA TYR A 3 -1.54 -35.93 5.40
C TYR A 3 -0.83 -35.51 4.10
N GLY A 4 0.45 -35.15 4.22
CA GLY A 4 1.38 -34.90 3.11
C GLY A 4 2.40 -33.80 3.44
N LEU A 5 3.70 -34.14 3.44
CA LEU A 5 4.81 -33.22 3.78
C LEU A 5 4.71 -31.89 3.01
N GLY A 6 4.36 -31.94 1.72
CA GLY A 6 4.21 -30.75 0.87
C GLY A 6 3.06 -29.82 1.29
N ASN A 7 1.92 -30.35 1.72
CA ASN A 7 0.79 -29.52 2.13
C ASN A 7 1.03 -28.90 3.52
N GLN A 8 1.77 -29.59 4.39
CA GLN A 8 2.19 -29.05 5.67
C GLN A 8 3.22 -27.91 5.51
N MET A 9 4.18 -28.05 4.59
CA MET A 9 5.10 -26.96 4.23
C MET A 9 4.36 -25.76 3.63
N LEU A 10 3.43 -26.00 2.70
CA LEU A 10 2.63 -24.95 2.07
C LEU A 10 1.80 -24.16 3.11
N LYS A 11 1.13 -24.88 4.03
CA LYS A 11 0.39 -24.27 5.14
C LYS A 11 1.29 -23.40 6.01
N SER A 12 2.47 -23.91 6.39
CA SER A 12 3.41 -23.19 7.25
C SER A 12 3.97 -21.94 6.57
N LEU A 13 4.37 -22.03 5.30
CA LEU A 13 4.85 -20.89 4.52
C LEU A 13 3.76 -19.83 4.36
N PHE A 14 2.55 -20.24 3.97
CA PHE A 14 1.43 -19.33 3.80
C PHE A 14 1.06 -18.65 5.12
N PHE A 15 1.02 -19.39 6.23
CA PHE A 15 0.79 -18.82 7.55
C PHE A 15 1.87 -17.79 7.92
N LEU A 16 3.16 -18.14 7.78
CA LEU A 16 4.27 -17.27 8.17
C LEU A 16 4.29 -15.96 7.35
N THR A 17 4.12 -16.04 6.04
CA THR A 17 4.11 -14.86 5.16
C THR A 17 2.94 -13.94 5.48
N ASN A 18 1.73 -14.48 5.67
CA ASN A 18 0.56 -13.67 6.02
C ASN A 18 0.64 -13.13 7.45
N PHE A 19 1.26 -13.86 8.38
CA PHE A 19 1.49 -13.37 9.74
C PHE A 19 2.51 -12.22 9.76
N ALA A 20 3.58 -12.31 8.97
CA ALA A 20 4.52 -11.21 8.79
C ALA A 20 3.82 -9.97 8.17
N LEU A 21 2.97 -10.19 7.17
CA LEU A 21 2.15 -9.13 6.56
C LEU A 21 1.21 -8.49 7.59
N PHE A 22 0.57 -9.29 8.45
CA PHE A 22 -0.28 -8.80 9.54
C PHE A 22 0.50 -7.95 10.53
N LEU A 23 1.67 -8.42 11.01
CA LEU A 23 2.52 -7.65 11.93
C LEU A 23 2.98 -6.33 11.31
N PHE A 24 3.41 -6.37 10.05
CA PHE A 24 3.80 -5.17 9.32
C PHE A 24 2.62 -4.21 9.13
N GLY A 25 1.43 -4.73 8.80
CA GLY A 25 0.19 -3.97 8.71
C GLY A 25 -0.19 -3.30 10.03
N CYS A 26 -0.07 -4.01 11.16
CA CYS A 26 -0.28 -3.47 12.50
C CYS A 26 0.69 -2.32 12.81
N LEU A 27 1.99 -2.50 12.51
CA LEU A 27 2.99 -1.46 12.72
C LEU A 27 2.71 -0.21 11.86
N LEU A 28 2.43 -0.40 10.57
CA LEU A 28 2.09 0.70 9.67
C LEU A 28 0.81 1.42 10.09
N PHE A 29 -0.25 0.68 10.42
CA PHE A 29 -1.52 1.26 10.83
C PHE A 29 -1.41 2.04 12.14
N ALA A 30 -0.74 1.47 13.15
CA ALA A 30 -0.51 2.13 14.44
C ALA A 30 0.36 3.39 14.28
N PHE A 31 1.46 3.29 13.53
CA PHE A 31 2.31 4.44 13.25
C PHE A 31 1.56 5.55 12.51
N SER A 32 0.77 5.19 11.50
CA SER A 32 0.02 6.17 10.69
C SER A 32 -1.09 6.85 11.48
N LEU A 33 -1.79 6.12 12.36
CA LEU A 33 -2.79 6.71 13.26
C LEU A 33 -2.14 7.61 14.30
N TRP A 34 -1.05 7.17 14.92
CA TRP A 34 -0.34 7.98 15.90
C TRP A 34 0.15 9.29 15.26
N ALA A 35 0.77 9.22 14.08
CA ALA A 35 1.28 10.37 13.35
C ALA A 35 0.20 11.39 12.95
N ASN A 36 -1.04 10.92 12.76
CA ASN A 36 -2.14 11.74 12.30
C ASN A 36 -2.97 12.33 13.45
N LEU A 37 -3.05 11.62 14.58
CA LEU A 37 -3.83 12.03 15.76
C LEU A 37 -3.02 12.87 16.76
N ASP A 38 -1.70 12.69 16.82
CA ASP A 38 -0.85 13.39 17.77
C ASP A 38 -0.45 14.79 17.27
N GLN A 39 -0.95 15.83 17.94
CA GLN A 39 -0.64 17.22 17.60
C GLN A 39 0.83 17.61 17.86
N ASN A 40 1.53 16.84 18.70
CA ASN A 40 2.96 17.02 18.97
C ASN A 40 3.79 15.87 18.39
N PHE A 41 3.26 15.15 17.39
CA PHE A 41 3.91 14.01 16.76
C PHE A 41 5.38 14.28 16.42
N SER A 42 5.70 15.43 15.81
CA SER A 42 7.06 15.78 15.41
C SER A 42 8.04 15.81 16.59
N ARG A 43 7.63 16.31 17.76
CA ARG A 43 8.48 16.36 18.97
C ARG A 43 8.63 14.97 19.59
N ASN A 44 7.52 14.25 19.75
CA ASN A 44 7.53 12.92 20.35
C ASN A 44 8.30 11.91 19.49
N LEU A 45 8.21 12.05 18.16
CA LEU A 45 8.96 11.24 17.21
C LEU A 45 10.45 11.57 17.26
N HIS A 46 10.84 12.85 17.38
CA HIS A 46 12.25 13.25 17.52
C HIS A 46 12.87 12.69 18.81
N ASP A 47 12.16 12.75 19.93
CA ASP A 47 12.62 12.18 21.20
C ASP A 47 12.78 10.65 21.11
N PHE A 48 11.81 9.95 20.49
CA PHE A 48 11.88 8.51 20.28
C PHE A 48 13.02 8.10 19.33
N ALA A 49 13.24 8.86 18.25
CA ALA A 49 14.30 8.61 17.29
C ALA A 49 15.70 8.82 17.90
N GLN A 50 15.85 9.86 18.71
CA GLN A 50 17.09 10.11 19.46
C GLN A 50 17.36 8.97 20.45
N GLN A 51 16.33 8.39 21.06
CA GLN A 51 16.45 7.24 21.96
C GLN A 51 16.81 5.94 21.22
N THR A 52 16.41 5.79 19.96
CA THR A 52 16.63 4.59 19.14
C THR A 52 17.81 4.69 18.16
N LYS A 53 18.57 5.81 18.19
CA LYS A 53 19.67 6.11 17.25
C LYS A 53 19.25 6.06 15.77
N LEU A 54 17.99 6.37 15.49
CA LEU A 54 17.50 6.52 14.13
C LEU A 54 17.99 7.85 13.54
N ASP A 55 18.29 7.85 12.23
CA ASP A 55 18.82 9.02 11.52
C ASP A 55 17.79 10.16 11.57
N GLY A 56 18.12 11.26 12.27
CA GLY A 56 17.21 12.37 12.52
C GLY A 56 16.70 13.05 11.24
N LYS A 57 17.43 12.87 10.12
CA LYS A 57 17.05 13.39 8.80
C LYS A 57 15.77 12.75 8.24
N PHE A 58 15.50 11.49 8.59
CA PHE A 58 14.25 10.80 8.24
C PHE A 58 13.05 11.36 9.03
N ILE A 59 13.29 11.86 10.24
CA ILE A 59 12.26 12.30 11.19
C ILE A 59 11.70 13.68 10.83
N ASP A 60 12.57 14.61 10.44
CA ASP A 60 12.16 15.95 9.97
C ASP A 60 11.30 15.89 8.70
N GLU A 61 11.51 14.88 7.85
CA GLU A 61 10.66 14.65 6.69
C GLU A 61 9.26 14.17 7.11
N ILE A 62 9.16 13.11 7.94
CA ILE A 62 7.87 12.50 8.30
C ILE A 62 6.93 13.45 9.07
N ALA A 63 7.51 14.36 9.87
CA ALA A 63 6.81 15.32 10.71
C ALA A 63 5.85 16.26 9.95
N GLU A 64 6.02 16.44 8.63
CA GLU A 64 5.28 17.44 7.84
C GLU A 64 4.21 16.84 6.90
N TYR A 65 3.91 15.55 7.02
CA TYR A 65 3.23 14.76 5.99
C TYR A 65 1.79 14.31 6.33
N GLN A 66 0.96 15.23 6.85
CA GLN A 66 -0.34 14.90 7.45
C GLN A 66 -1.36 14.13 6.58
N ALA A 67 -1.40 14.27 5.24
CA ALA A 67 -2.31 13.46 4.41
C ALA A 67 -1.72 12.29 3.65
N ALA A 68 -0.39 12.22 3.47
CA ALA A 68 0.20 10.94 3.10
C ALA A 68 -0.08 9.90 4.18
N LEU A 69 -0.20 10.34 5.43
CA LEU A 69 -0.58 9.49 6.56
C LEU A 69 -2.00 8.91 6.41
N TRP A 70 -3.00 9.66 5.92
CA TRP A 70 -4.35 9.09 5.70
C TRP A 70 -4.35 7.97 4.65
N VAL A 71 -3.57 8.11 3.58
CA VAL A 71 -3.37 7.03 2.59
C VAL A 71 -2.64 5.85 3.23
N LEU A 72 -1.63 6.13 4.06
CA LEU A 72 -0.87 5.10 4.77
C LEU A 72 -1.72 4.36 5.82
N VAL A 73 -2.68 5.04 6.47
CA VAL A 73 -3.71 4.43 7.32
C VAL A 73 -4.54 3.45 6.50
N ALA A 74 -5.02 3.85 5.31
CA ALA A 74 -5.82 2.96 4.46
C ALA A 74 -5.03 1.73 3.99
N ILE A 75 -3.77 1.92 3.56
CA ILE A 75 -2.88 0.82 3.16
C ILE A 75 -2.60 -0.10 4.35
N GLY A 76 -2.24 0.46 5.52
CA GLY A 76 -1.97 -0.30 6.73
C GLY A 76 -3.17 -1.12 7.19
N ALA A 77 -4.38 -0.53 7.16
CA ALA A 77 -5.63 -1.23 7.48
C ALA A 77 -5.91 -2.38 6.51
N LEU A 78 -5.71 -2.17 5.21
CA LEU A 78 -5.88 -3.21 4.19
C LEU A 78 -4.91 -4.38 4.42
N LEU A 79 -3.62 -4.09 4.67
CA LEU A 79 -2.61 -5.11 4.97
C LEU A 79 -2.93 -5.87 6.26
N LEU A 80 -3.40 -5.17 7.30
CA LEU A 80 -3.85 -5.79 8.54
C LEU A 80 -5.00 -6.77 8.30
N VAL A 81 -6.05 -6.36 7.57
CA VAL A 81 -7.21 -7.21 7.30
C VAL A 81 -6.82 -8.42 6.43
N VAL A 82 -6.09 -8.20 5.34
CA VAL A 82 -5.66 -9.26 4.43
C VAL A 82 -4.73 -10.25 5.16
N GLY A 83 -3.77 -9.74 5.93
CA GLY A 83 -2.85 -10.57 6.73
C GLY A 83 -3.59 -11.39 7.77
N PHE A 84 -4.54 -10.78 8.49
CA PHE A 84 -5.37 -11.46 9.48
C PHE A 84 -6.19 -12.59 8.84
N LEU A 85 -6.87 -12.33 7.72
CA LEU A 85 -7.65 -13.36 7.02
C LEU A 85 -6.77 -14.51 6.52
N GLY A 86 -5.59 -14.20 5.99
CA GLY A 86 -4.62 -15.19 5.53
C GLY A 86 -4.07 -16.05 6.67
N CYS A 87 -3.61 -15.44 7.76
CA CYS A 87 -3.02 -16.19 8.88
C CYS A 87 -4.08 -16.95 9.69
N CYS A 88 -5.23 -16.34 10.01
CA CYS A 88 -6.30 -16.99 10.76
C CYS A 88 -6.99 -18.07 9.92
N GLY A 89 -7.18 -17.85 8.62
CA GLY A 89 -7.73 -18.88 7.75
C GLY A 89 -6.81 -20.10 7.67
N ALA A 90 -5.49 -19.92 7.66
CA ALA A 90 -4.52 -21.01 7.68
C ALA A 90 -4.45 -21.70 9.05
N ALA A 91 -4.40 -20.92 10.14
CA ALA A 91 -4.31 -21.44 11.51
C ALA A 91 -5.57 -22.22 11.91
N CYS A 92 -6.76 -21.65 11.63
CA CYS A 92 -8.05 -22.25 11.95
C CYS A 92 -8.52 -23.26 10.91
N GLU A 93 -7.73 -23.53 9.87
CA GLU A 93 -8.10 -24.42 8.75
C GLU A 93 -9.47 -24.07 8.13
N SER A 94 -9.80 -22.77 8.09
CA SER A 94 -11.09 -22.27 7.64
C SER A 94 -11.06 -21.92 6.16
N ALA A 95 -11.69 -22.77 5.34
CA ALA A 95 -11.84 -22.53 3.91
C ALA A 95 -12.62 -21.24 3.59
N VAL A 96 -13.53 -20.82 4.47
CA VAL A 96 -14.29 -19.57 4.28
C VAL A 96 -13.37 -18.35 4.40
N LEU A 97 -12.51 -18.30 5.43
CA LEU A 97 -11.56 -17.18 5.61
C LEU A 97 -10.55 -17.12 4.45
N LEU A 98 -10.03 -18.26 3.99
CA LEU A 98 -9.16 -18.29 2.81
C LEU A 98 -9.89 -17.87 1.53
N THR A 99 -11.16 -18.27 1.36
CA THR A 99 -11.96 -17.83 0.20
C THR A 99 -12.16 -16.31 0.21
N LEU A 100 -12.42 -15.71 1.39
CA LEU A 100 -12.53 -14.25 1.54
C LEU A 100 -11.20 -13.54 1.25
N PHE A 101 -10.08 -14.06 1.78
CA PHE A 101 -8.75 -13.58 1.44
C PHE A 101 -8.53 -13.61 -0.09
N GLY A 102 -8.81 -14.74 -0.73
CA GLY A 102 -8.67 -14.91 -2.18
C GLY A 102 -9.55 -13.95 -2.98
N ALA A 103 -10.79 -13.71 -2.52
CA ALA A 103 -11.70 -12.77 -3.16
C ALA A 103 -11.19 -11.31 -3.08
N ILE A 104 -10.65 -10.89 -1.93
CA ILE A 104 -10.06 -9.55 -1.79
C ILE A 104 -8.85 -9.40 -2.72
N ILE A 105 -7.93 -10.38 -2.73
CA ILE A 105 -6.75 -10.35 -3.63
C ILE A 105 -7.18 -10.35 -5.10
N LEU A 106 -8.22 -11.10 -5.46
CA LEU A 106 -8.77 -11.11 -6.82
C LEU A 106 -9.29 -9.72 -7.22
N ILE A 107 -10.05 -9.05 -6.35
CA ILE A 107 -10.54 -7.69 -6.61
C ILE A 107 -9.37 -6.72 -6.81
N LEU A 108 -8.34 -6.79 -5.96
CA LEU A 108 -7.13 -5.97 -6.12
C LEU A 108 -6.41 -6.25 -7.44
N SER A 109 -6.33 -7.52 -7.84
CA SER A 109 -5.73 -7.95 -9.11
C SER A 109 -6.51 -7.38 -10.32
N LEU A 110 -7.83 -7.36 -10.26
CA LEU A 110 -8.66 -6.81 -11.34
C LEU A 110 -8.51 -5.29 -11.47
N ILE A 111 -8.40 -4.57 -10.35
CA ILE A 111 -8.13 -3.12 -10.36
C ILE A 111 -6.77 -2.84 -11.00
N GLU A 112 -5.74 -3.60 -10.63
CA GLU A 112 -4.40 -3.47 -11.19
C GLU A 112 -4.35 -3.79 -12.69
N LEU A 113 -5.00 -4.88 -13.10
CA LEU A 113 -5.14 -5.23 -14.52
C LEU A 113 -5.86 -4.13 -15.32
N TYR A 114 -6.90 -3.51 -14.75
CA TYR A 114 -7.59 -2.39 -15.38
C TYR A 114 -6.67 -1.17 -15.55
N ILE A 115 -5.89 -0.81 -14.52
CA ILE A 115 -4.93 0.30 -14.58
C ILE A 115 -3.86 0.01 -15.64
N LEU A 116 -3.31 -1.21 -15.68
CA LEU A 116 -2.34 -1.61 -16.70
C LEU A 116 -2.93 -1.58 -18.10
N PHE A 117 -4.15 -2.10 -18.27
CA PHE A 117 -4.84 -2.05 -19.55
C PHE A 117 -5.01 -0.62 -20.04
N MET A 118 -5.50 0.29 -19.19
CA MET A 118 -5.63 1.72 -19.51
C MET A 118 -4.28 2.38 -19.79
N MET A 119 -3.22 1.98 -19.09
CA MET A 119 -1.87 2.49 -19.34
C MET A 119 -1.38 2.16 -20.76
N PHE A 120 -1.75 1.00 -21.30
CA PHE A 120 -1.36 0.57 -22.66
C PHE A 120 -2.29 1.08 -23.76
N THR A 121 -3.60 1.13 -23.51
CA THR A 121 -4.59 1.49 -24.55
C THR A 121 -4.86 2.99 -24.58
N ASN A 122 -5.15 3.58 -23.42
CA ASN A 122 -5.62 4.95 -23.26
C ASN A 122 -4.76 5.73 -22.26
N ARG A 123 -3.43 5.74 -22.47
CA ARG A 123 -2.50 6.40 -21.56
C ARG A 123 -2.86 7.87 -21.31
N THR A 124 -3.33 8.57 -22.34
CA THR A 124 -3.75 9.98 -22.23
C THR A 124 -4.89 10.17 -21.25
N GLU A 125 -5.92 9.31 -21.29
CA GLU A 125 -7.08 9.37 -20.40
C GLU A 125 -6.71 9.06 -18.95
N LEU A 126 -5.81 8.08 -18.75
CA LEU A 126 -5.25 7.76 -17.44
C LEU A 126 -4.44 8.95 -16.90
N LEU A 127 -3.57 9.55 -17.71
CA LEU A 127 -2.79 10.72 -17.31
C LEU A 127 -3.66 11.96 -17.08
N ASP A 128 -4.74 12.16 -17.84
CA ASP A 128 -5.70 13.24 -17.62
C ASP A 128 -6.44 13.08 -16.29
N SER A 129 -6.77 11.84 -15.91
CA SER A 129 -7.39 11.55 -14.60
C SER A 129 -6.42 11.86 -13.45
N VAL A 130 -5.16 11.46 -13.61
CA VAL A 130 -4.09 11.82 -12.66
C VAL A 130 -3.90 13.34 -12.60
N TYR A 131 -3.87 14.02 -13.75
CA TYR A 131 -3.73 15.47 -13.83
C TYR A 131 -4.84 16.20 -13.06
N LYS A 132 -6.10 15.78 -13.23
CA LYS A 132 -7.25 16.31 -12.50
C LYS A 132 -7.12 16.09 -10.99
N ALA A 133 -6.70 14.90 -10.55
CA ALA A 133 -6.47 14.62 -9.13
C ALA A 133 -5.38 15.53 -8.52
N PHE A 134 -4.30 15.77 -9.25
CA PHE A 134 -3.26 16.72 -8.84
C PHE A 134 -3.80 18.16 -8.78
N LEU A 135 -4.59 18.59 -9.76
CA LEU A 135 -5.24 19.91 -9.74
C LEU A 135 -6.21 20.06 -8.57
N ASP A 136 -7.05 19.05 -8.32
CA ASP A 136 -8.03 19.06 -7.25
C ASP A 136 -7.35 19.13 -5.88
N SER A 137 -6.24 18.39 -5.71
CA SER A 137 -5.42 18.46 -4.51
C SER A 137 -4.85 19.86 -4.29
N ALA A 138 -4.60 20.65 -5.33
CA ALA A 138 -4.07 22.01 -5.19
C ALA A 138 -5.13 23.08 -4.82
N LYS A 139 -6.43 22.76 -4.87
CA LYS A 139 -7.51 23.73 -4.65
C LYS A 139 -7.59 24.23 -3.21
N THR A 140 -7.35 23.36 -2.23
CA THR A 140 -7.45 23.69 -0.80
C THR A 140 -6.06 23.87 -0.19
N ALA A 141 -5.94 24.70 0.85
CA ALA A 141 -4.66 24.88 1.56
C ALA A 141 -4.15 23.57 2.16
N ASP A 142 -5.06 22.76 2.73
CA ASP A 142 -4.74 21.43 3.24
C ASP A 142 -4.24 20.51 2.12
N GLY A 143 -4.95 20.46 0.99
CA GLY A 143 -4.55 19.67 -0.17
C GLY A 143 -3.17 20.06 -0.73
N ARG A 144 -2.80 21.35 -0.65
CA ARG A 144 -1.45 21.81 -1.02
C ARG A 144 -0.38 21.33 -0.03
N ARG A 145 -0.63 21.42 1.27
CA ARG A 145 0.29 20.89 2.31
C ARG A 145 0.48 19.38 2.16
N ASN A 146 -0.59 18.69 1.82
CA ASN A 146 -0.64 17.24 1.61
C ASN A 146 0.26 16.73 0.46
N LEU A 147 0.67 17.61 -0.45
CA LEU A 147 1.55 17.26 -1.57
C LEU A 147 3.04 17.27 -1.21
N LYS A 148 3.43 17.87 -0.08
CA LYS A 148 4.84 17.97 0.36
C LYS A 148 5.62 16.63 0.41
N PRO A 149 5.04 15.50 0.86
CA PRO A 149 5.75 14.21 0.79
C PRO A 149 6.00 13.74 -0.63
N ILE A 150 5.05 13.96 -1.54
CA ILE A 150 5.21 13.64 -2.96
C ILE A 150 6.30 14.53 -3.59
N GLN A 151 6.34 15.82 -3.22
CA GLN A 151 7.38 16.75 -3.66
C GLN A 151 8.78 16.28 -3.27
N THR A 152 8.93 15.81 -2.03
CA THR A 152 10.21 15.33 -1.50
C THR A 152 10.60 13.99 -2.14
N ALA A 153 9.70 13.02 -2.15
CA ALA A 153 9.95 11.67 -2.68
C ALA A 153 10.26 11.67 -4.18
N LEU A 154 9.63 12.57 -4.96
CA LEU A 154 9.82 12.66 -6.41
C LEU A 154 10.73 13.81 -6.84
N ASN A 155 11.30 14.57 -5.89
CA ASN A 155 12.11 15.76 -6.15
C ASN A 155 11.42 16.74 -7.13
N CYS A 156 10.17 17.08 -6.86
CA CYS A 156 9.32 17.95 -7.69
C CYS A 156 8.67 19.06 -6.86
N CYS A 157 8.18 20.13 -7.49
CA CYS A 157 7.54 21.25 -6.79
C CYS A 157 6.22 21.65 -7.47
N GLY A 158 5.16 21.72 -6.68
CA GLY A 158 3.80 22.03 -7.13
C GLY A 158 3.09 20.84 -7.78
N ALA A 159 1.75 20.86 -7.75
CA ALA A 159 0.94 19.78 -8.30
C ALA A 159 1.06 19.69 -9.83
N THR A 160 0.87 20.83 -10.47
CA THR A 160 0.91 21.03 -11.92
C THR A 160 1.68 22.31 -12.23
N LEU A 161 2.04 22.53 -13.50
CA LEU A 161 2.76 23.73 -13.91
C LEU A 161 2.00 25.02 -13.54
N SER A 162 0.67 25.02 -13.72
CA SER A 162 -0.20 26.17 -13.41
C SER A 162 -0.28 26.49 -11.92
N THR A 163 -0.14 25.49 -11.05
CA THR A 163 -0.26 25.65 -9.59
C THR A 163 1.10 25.90 -8.94
N GLN A 164 2.20 25.65 -9.64
CA GLN A 164 3.56 25.75 -9.10
C GLN A 164 3.86 27.10 -8.44
N GLN A 165 3.40 28.21 -9.02
CA GLN A 165 3.62 29.53 -8.44
C GLN A 165 2.94 29.71 -7.08
N THR A 166 1.74 29.15 -6.90
CA THR A 166 1.01 29.17 -5.62
C THR A 166 1.79 28.44 -4.53
N TYR A 167 2.34 27.26 -4.85
CA TYR A 167 3.16 26.50 -3.90
C TYR A 167 4.45 27.25 -3.52
N LYS A 168 5.07 27.96 -4.47
CA LYS A 168 6.24 28.81 -4.21
C LYS A 168 5.89 30.00 -3.31
N SER A 169 4.80 30.71 -3.60
CA SER A 169 4.38 31.87 -2.80
C SER A 169 3.98 31.51 -1.37
N GLU A 170 3.48 30.30 -1.16
CA GLU A 170 3.10 29.79 0.16
C GLU A 170 4.28 29.16 0.93
N GLY A 171 5.50 29.17 0.37
CA GLY A 171 6.68 28.58 1.00
C GLY A 171 6.62 27.06 1.12
N LEU A 172 5.79 26.39 0.31
CA LEU A 172 5.61 24.94 0.36
C LEU A 172 6.66 24.16 -0.43
N CYS A 173 7.47 24.85 -1.24
CA CYS A 173 8.61 24.26 -1.94
C CYS A 173 9.93 24.67 -1.28
N PRO A 174 10.79 23.74 -0.86
CA PRO A 174 12.15 24.06 -0.41
C PRO A 174 12.95 24.74 -1.53
N ASP A 175 13.89 25.64 -1.18
CA ASP A 175 14.66 26.44 -2.16
C ASP A 175 15.38 25.60 -3.22
N GLN A 176 15.83 24.39 -2.85
CA GLN A 176 16.47 23.45 -3.78
C GLN A 176 15.52 22.91 -4.86
N LEU A 177 14.21 22.89 -4.59
CA LEU A 177 13.17 22.42 -5.49
C LEU A 177 12.45 23.56 -6.23
N ALA A 178 12.82 24.83 -6.00
CA ALA A 178 12.20 25.97 -6.68
C ALA A 178 12.38 25.96 -8.21
N LYS A 179 13.39 25.24 -8.72
CA LYS A 179 13.64 25.01 -10.16
C LYS A 179 13.18 23.62 -10.64
N ALA A 180 12.64 22.79 -9.77
CA ALA A 180 12.20 21.45 -10.12
C ALA A 180 10.95 21.47 -11.01
N ASN A 181 10.73 20.37 -11.73
CA ASN A 181 9.51 20.17 -12.52
C ASN A 181 8.27 20.04 -11.61
N ALA A 182 7.10 20.29 -12.19
CA ALA A 182 5.84 19.99 -11.51
C ALA A 182 5.70 18.48 -11.25
N CYS A 183 5.11 18.10 -10.12
CA CYS A 183 5.02 16.70 -9.70
C CYS A 183 4.25 15.83 -10.69
N TYR A 184 3.17 16.36 -11.27
CA TYR A 184 2.48 15.68 -12.36
C TYR A 184 3.42 15.33 -13.54
N ALA A 185 4.33 16.22 -13.93
CA ALA A 185 5.22 15.96 -15.05
C ALA A 185 6.19 14.81 -14.74
N VAL A 186 6.70 14.73 -13.50
CA VAL A 186 7.56 13.63 -13.05
C VAL A 186 6.78 12.31 -13.02
N VAL A 187 5.56 12.31 -12.48
CA VAL A 187 4.67 11.14 -12.47
C VAL A 187 4.34 10.68 -13.89
N ALA A 188 3.94 11.58 -14.77
CA ALA A 188 3.61 11.28 -16.16
C ALA A 188 4.78 10.67 -16.93
N ALA A 189 6.00 11.15 -16.68
CA ALA A 189 7.22 10.56 -17.22
C ALA A 189 7.47 9.16 -16.64
N LYS A 190 7.32 8.99 -15.32
CA LYS A 190 7.55 7.70 -14.64
C LYS A 190 6.55 6.62 -15.05
N VAL A 191 5.27 6.98 -15.25
CA VAL A 191 4.22 6.08 -15.76
C VAL A 191 4.58 5.51 -17.14
N GLY A 192 5.38 6.21 -17.94
CA GLY A 192 5.89 5.71 -19.21
C GLY A 192 7.19 4.91 -19.13
N SER A 193 7.76 4.75 -17.95
CA SER A 193 9.03 4.05 -17.75
C SER A 193 8.81 2.55 -17.54
N ASN A 194 9.76 1.75 -18.03
CA ASN A 194 9.77 0.31 -17.81
C ASN A 194 9.76 -0.05 -16.32
N ASP A 195 10.30 0.80 -15.45
CA ASP A 195 10.32 0.57 -14.00
C ASP A 195 8.92 0.33 -13.44
N VAL A 196 7.94 1.18 -13.82
CA VAL A 196 6.56 1.09 -13.32
C VAL A 196 5.88 -0.17 -13.83
N LEU A 197 6.12 -0.52 -15.10
CA LEU A 197 5.61 -1.74 -15.70
C LEU A 197 6.15 -2.99 -14.99
N VAL A 198 7.45 -3.03 -14.71
CA VAL A 198 8.09 -4.14 -14.00
C VAL A 198 7.52 -4.30 -12.59
N CYS A 199 7.36 -3.19 -11.86
CA CYS A 199 6.75 -3.22 -10.53
C CYS A 199 5.32 -3.78 -10.55
N ALA A 200 4.48 -3.35 -11.49
CA ALA A 200 3.11 -3.83 -11.60
C ALA A 200 3.03 -5.32 -11.98
N ILE A 201 3.87 -5.78 -12.92
CA ILE A 201 3.94 -7.21 -13.28
C ILE A 201 4.38 -8.05 -12.07
N LEU A 202 5.33 -7.57 -11.27
CA LEU A 202 5.79 -8.25 -10.07
C LEU A 202 4.68 -8.35 -9.01
N VAL A 203 3.92 -7.28 -8.81
CA VAL A 203 2.79 -7.28 -7.86
C VAL A 203 1.71 -8.26 -8.30
N LEU A 204 1.32 -8.26 -9.58
CA LEU A 204 0.40 -9.25 -10.14
C LEU A 204 0.89 -10.69 -9.96
N PHE A 205 2.19 -10.93 -10.17
CA PHE A 205 2.79 -12.24 -9.96
C PHE A 205 2.65 -12.69 -8.49
N VAL A 206 2.96 -11.81 -7.54
CA VAL A 206 2.81 -12.10 -6.10
C VAL A 206 1.35 -12.38 -5.73
N GLN A 207 0.40 -11.58 -6.24
CA GLN A 207 -1.04 -11.78 -6.02
C GLN A 207 -1.51 -13.13 -6.60
N LEU A 208 -1.05 -13.51 -7.79
CA LEU A 208 -1.35 -14.80 -8.41
C LEU A 208 -0.86 -15.96 -7.53
N VAL A 209 0.39 -15.91 -7.06
CA VAL A 209 0.94 -16.92 -6.15
C VAL A 209 0.11 -17.01 -4.86
N ALA A 210 -0.28 -15.87 -4.28
CA ALA A 210 -1.14 -15.84 -3.10
C ALA A 210 -2.53 -16.47 -3.36
N MET A 211 -3.13 -16.23 -4.52
CA MET A 211 -4.41 -16.85 -4.92
C MET A 211 -4.27 -18.35 -5.14
N LEU A 212 -3.18 -18.81 -5.74
CA LEU A 212 -2.89 -20.24 -5.93
C LEU A 212 -2.75 -20.94 -4.56
N PHE A 213 -2.00 -20.35 -3.64
CA PHE A 213 -1.82 -20.89 -2.29
C PHE A 213 -3.14 -20.90 -1.50
N SER A 214 -3.92 -19.82 -1.59
CA SER A 214 -5.25 -19.77 -0.95
C SER A 214 -6.20 -20.82 -1.52
N SER A 215 -6.25 -20.99 -2.84
CA SER A 215 -7.15 -21.94 -3.51
C SER A 215 -6.78 -23.39 -3.22
N THR A 216 -5.49 -23.71 -3.24
CA THR A 216 -4.98 -25.06 -2.92
C THR A 216 -5.28 -25.43 -1.46
N LEU A 217 -5.01 -24.53 -0.52
CA LEU A 217 -5.33 -24.75 0.90
C LEU A 217 -6.85 -24.79 1.15
N SER A 218 -7.63 -23.92 0.51
CA SER A 218 -9.11 -23.94 0.61
C SER A 218 -9.70 -25.27 0.15
N ASN A 219 -9.22 -25.79 -0.98
CA ASN A 219 -9.67 -27.07 -1.52
C ASN A 219 -9.24 -28.24 -0.63
N ALA A 220 -8.02 -28.19 -0.07
CA ALA A 220 -7.54 -29.17 0.88
C ALA A 220 -8.40 -29.20 2.17
N PHE A 221 -8.79 -28.04 2.69
CA PHE A 221 -9.66 -27.97 3.88
C PHE A 221 -11.10 -28.40 3.55
N ARG A 222 -11.66 -27.97 2.41
CA ARG A 222 -13.02 -28.39 1.98
C ARG A 222 -13.12 -29.91 1.79
N SER A 223 -12.14 -30.52 1.12
CA SER A 223 -12.12 -31.97 0.94
C SER A 223 -12.04 -32.71 2.28
N HIS A 224 -11.27 -32.20 3.25
CA HIS A 224 -11.24 -32.78 4.59
C HIS A 224 -12.61 -32.74 5.30
N PHE A 225 -13.37 -31.64 5.18
CA PHE A 225 -14.72 -31.56 5.76
C PHE A 225 -15.74 -32.47 5.05
N VAL A 226 -15.64 -32.64 3.73
CA VAL A 226 -16.55 -33.51 2.95
C VAL A 226 -16.27 -35.00 3.20
N TYR A 227 -15.01 -35.38 3.40
CA TYR A 227 -14.61 -36.78 3.67
C TYR A 227 -14.52 -37.14 5.16
N SER A 228 -14.73 -36.17 6.07
CA SER A 228 -14.93 -36.49 7.48
C SER A 228 -16.32 -37.09 7.63
N PRO A 229 -16.46 -38.40 7.94
CA PRO A 229 -17.76 -39.01 8.07
C PRO A 229 -18.53 -38.29 9.17
N ILE A 230 -19.70 -37.75 8.80
CA ILE A 230 -20.74 -37.35 9.75
C ILE A 230 -21.18 -38.66 10.42
N GLY A 231 -20.52 -39.00 11.52
CA GLY A 231 -20.70 -40.27 12.20
C GLY A 231 -19.52 -40.60 13.11
N GLN A 232 -19.32 -39.79 14.16
CA GLN A 232 -18.97 -40.23 15.51
C GLN A 232 -18.72 -39.01 16.42
N ARG A 233 -19.80 -38.36 16.84
CA ARG A 233 -20.07 -37.99 18.23
C ARG A 233 -21.54 -37.67 18.39
#